data_AF-A0A9W4MDM2-F1
#
_entry.id   AF-A0A9W4MDM2-F1
#
_cell.length_a   1.000
_cell.length_b   1.000
_cell.length_c   1.000
_cell.angle_alpha   90.00
_cell.angle_beta   90.00
_cell.angle_gamma   90.00
#
_symmetry.space_group_name_H-M   'P 1'
#
loop_
_entity.id
_entity.type
_entity.pdbx_description
1 polymer ?
#
loop_
_entity_poly.entity_id
_entity_poly.type
_entity_poly.pdbx_seq_one_letter_code
_entity_poly.pdbx_strand_id
1 'polypeptide(L)'
;MTVDTLDPANPLDTFDAAIAWQGLPPDDQARIGALALEVVFAGFVSGSAYAPEDRLFDPTLRTIAEHRSDEVLLDLYATIETALPSLFGASGQHPAWATVTTITDSGV
;
A
#
# COMPACT_ATOMS: atom_id res chain seq x y z
N MET A 1 -6.13 37.66 -15.07
CA MET A 1 -6.78 37.42 -13.77
C MET A 1 -6.79 35.92 -13.59
N THR A 2 -5.95 35.46 -12.66
CA THR A 2 -5.58 34.08 -12.35
C THR A 2 -6.79 33.26 -11.91
N VAL A 3 -6.96 32.08 -12.50
CA VAL A 3 -7.52 30.94 -11.77
C VAL A 3 -6.43 29.88 -11.82
N ASP A 4 -5.57 29.97 -10.81
CA ASP A 4 -4.67 28.89 -10.42
C ASP A 4 -5.61 27.82 -9.84
N THR A 5 -6.07 26.89 -10.68
CA THR A 5 -6.71 25.66 -10.19
C THR A 5 -5.62 24.92 -9.43
N LEU A 6 -5.59 25.13 -8.11
CA LEU A 6 -4.90 24.25 -7.17
C LEU A 6 -5.23 22.82 -7.57
N ASP A 7 -4.26 22.14 -8.17
CA ASP A 7 -4.26 20.69 -8.23
C ASP A 7 -4.35 20.23 -6.76
N PRO A 8 -5.42 19.53 -6.33
CA PRO A 8 -5.48 19.02 -4.98
C PRO A 8 -4.26 18.14 -4.79
N ALA A 9 -3.32 18.61 -3.94
CA ALA A 9 -1.96 18.11 -3.80
C ALA A 9 -1.85 16.60 -4.08
N ASN A 10 -1.12 16.23 -5.13
CA ASN A 10 -0.81 14.84 -5.44
C ASN A 10 -0.23 14.19 -4.16
N PRO A 11 -0.91 13.21 -3.55
CA PRO A 11 -0.49 12.65 -2.26
C PRO A 11 0.89 11.98 -2.36
N LEU A 12 1.32 11.57 -3.56
CA LEU A 12 2.65 11.01 -3.79
C LEU A 12 3.78 12.03 -3.63
N ASP A 13 3.52 13.33 -3.82
CA ASP A 13 4.56 14.37 -3.71
C ASP A 13 4.84 14.78 -2.25
N THR A 14 3.92 14.46 -1.33
CA THR A 14 4.02 14.82 0.09
C THR A 14 4.14 13.60 1.01
N PHE A 15 3.92 12.39 0.50
CA PHE A 15 4.08 11.16 1.25
C PHE A 15 5.56 10.81 1.44
N ASP A 16 5.96 10.67 2.71
CA ASP A 16 7.27 10.13 3.10
C ASP A 16 7.04 8.86 3.94
N ALA A 17 7.44 7.72 3.39
CA ALA A 17 7.26 6.42 4.03
C ALA A 17 8.08 6.29 5.33
N ALA A 18 9.26 6.91 5.41
CA ALA A 18 10.10 6.83 6.60
C ALA A 18 9.50 7.64 7.75
N ILE A 19 8.95 8.82 7.46
CA ILE A 19 8.24 9.64 8.45
C ILE A 19 6.96 8.92 8.91
N ALA A 20 6.16 8.39 7.97
CA ALA A 20 4.95 7.63 8.31
C ALA A 20 5.29 6.42 9.19
N TRP A 21 6.34 5.68 8.86
CA TRP A 21 6.83 4.55 9.64
C TRP A 21 7.25 4.94 11.05
N GLN A 22 8.07 5.99 11.19
CA GLN A 22 8.56 6.46 12.50
C GLN A 22 7.43 6.94 13.42
N GLY A 23 6.31 7.40 12.85
CA GLY A 23 5.13 7.82 13.61
C GLY A 23 4.28 6.66 14.18
N LEU A 24 4.53 5.43 13.75
CA LEU A 24 3.77 4.26 14.20
C LEU A 24 4.16 3.83 15.64
N PRO A 25 3.20 3.28 16.41
CA PRO A 25 3.51 2.54 17.63
C PRO A 25 4.51 1.39 17.37
N PRO A 26 5.40 1.06 18.33
CA PRO A 26 6.38 -0.02 18.14
C PRO A 26 5.76 -1.37 17.77
N ASP A 27 4.58 -1.69 18.32
CA ASP A 27 3.88 -2.95 18.02
C ASP A 27 3.40 -2.99 16.57
N ASP A 28 2.92 -1.86 16.03
CA ASP A 28 2.50 -1.75 14.63
C ASP A 28 3.71 -1.82 13.69
N GLN A 29 4.82 -1.16 14.03
CA GLN A 29 6.08 -1.30 13.29
C GLN A 29 6.54 -2.77 13.23
N ALA A 30 6.54 -3.46 14.38
CA ALA A 30 6.95 -4.85 14.43
C ALA A 30 6.04 -5.75 13.59
N ARG A 31 4.72 -5.55 13.68
CA ARG A 31 3.72 -6.31 12.92
C ARG A 31 3.85 -6.09 11.42
N ILE A 32 3.89 -4.83 10.98
CA ILE A 32 4.00 -4.48 9.55
C ILE A 32 5.34 -4.97 9.00
N GLY A 33 6.42 -4.84 9.77
CA GLY A 33 7.75 -5.31 9.36
C GLY A 33 7.80 -6.83 9.17
N ALA A 34 7.17 -7.60 10.05
CA ALA A 34 7.08 -9.05 9.92
C ALA A 34 6.28 -9.46 8.67
N LEU A 35 5.12 -8.84 8.44
CA LEU A 35 4.28 -9.10 7.25
C LEU A 35 5.03 -8.74 5.96
N ALA A 36 5.68 -7.58 5.90
CA ALA A 36 6.46 -7.16 4.73
C ALA A 36 7.61 -8.14 4.42
N LEU A 37 8.33 -8.62 5.45
CA LEU A 37 9.38 -9.62 5.28
C LEU A 37 8.82 -10.94 4.73
N GLU A 38 7.66 -11.35 5.20
CA GLU A 38 7.00 -12.58 4.74
C GLU A 38 6.51 -12.48 3.29
N VAL A 39 5.94 -11.35 2.86
CA VAL A 39 5.60 -11.09 1.45
C VAL A 39 6.84 -11.20 0.57
N VAL A 40 7.93 -10.55 0.94
CA VAL A 40 9.18 -10.57 0.16
C VAL A 40 9.76 -11.98 0.09
N PHE A 41 9.76 -12.72 1.20
CA PHE A 41 10.25 -14.09 1.23
C PHE A 41 9.38 -15.03 0.38
N ALA A 42 8.06 -14.93 0.49
CA ALA A 42 7.13 -15.72 -0.31
C ALA A 42 7.25 -15.39 -1.81
N GLY A 43 7.38 -14.11 -2.17
CA GLY A 43 7.64 -13.67 -3.54
C GLY A 43 8.98 -14.15 -4.10
N PHE A 44 10.02 -14.20 -3.26
CA PHE A 44 11.31 -14.80 -3.63
C PHE A 44 11.15 -16.30 -3.95
N VAL A 45 10.46 -17.04 -3.08
CA VAL A 45 10.24 -18.49 -3.26
C VAL A 45 9.34 -18.78 -4.45
N SER A 46 8.30 -17.98 -4.70
CA SER A 46 7.42 -18.15 -5.87
C SER A 46 8.15 -17.91 -7.19
N GLY A 47 9.17 -17.05 -7.15
CA GLY A 47 9.95 -16.63 -8.29
C GLY A 47 9.18 -15.79 -9.29
N SER A 48 8.06 -15.16 -8.87
CA SER A 48 7.22 -14.34 -9.72
C SER A 48 7.94 -13.10 -10.27
N ALA A 49 8.89 -12.57 -9.50
CA ALA A 49 9.74 -11.44 -9.90
C ALA A 49 10.90 -11.83 -10.84
N TYR A 50 11.11 -13.13 -11.09
CA TYR A 50 12.25 -13.63 -11.88
C TYR A 50 11.80 -14.27 -13.18
N ALA A 51 12.69 -14.23 -14.19
CA ALA A 51 12.52 -14.95 -15.43
C ALA A 51 12.42 -16.46 -15.14
N PRO A 52 11.65 -17.25 -15.93
CA PRO A 52 11.44 -18.67 -15.68
C PRO A 52 12.72 -19.49 -15.44
N GLU A 53 13.81 -19.14 -16.13
CA GLU A 53 15.14 -19.75 -16.02
C GLU A 53 15.86 -19.47 -14.70
N ASP A 54 15.53 -18.38 -14.01
CA ASP A 54 16.15 -17.96 -12.75
C ASP A 54 15.37 -18.45 -11.52
N ARG A 55 14.27 -19.20 -11.72
CA ARG A 55 13.42 -19.68 -10.64
C ARG A 55 14.06 -20.89 -9.97
N LEU A 56 14.27 -20.77 -8.66
CA LEU A 56 15.09 -21.71 -7.88
C LEU A 56 14.32 -22.94 -7.36
N PHE A 57 12.99 -22.87 -7.33
CA PHE A 57 12.14 -23.86 -6.66
C PHE A 57 11.21 -24.59 -7.64
N ASP A 58 10.73 -25.76 -7.25
CA ASP A 58 9.80 -26.55 -8.06
C ASP A 58 8.44 -25.84 -8.23
N PRO A 59 7.68 -26.17 -9.30
CA PRO A 59 6.42 -25.49 -9.59
C PRO A 59 5.38 -25.56 -8.46
N THR A 60 5.33 -26.66 -7.71
CA THR A 60 4.33 -26.83 -6.64
C THR A 60 4.63 -25.90 -5.47
N LEU A 61 5.87 -25.87 -5.00
CA LEU A 61 6.28 -24.94 -3.95
C LEU A 61 6.10 -23.48 -4.38
N ARG A 62 6.35 -23.18 -5.65
CA ARG A 62 6.18 -21.83 -6.18
C ARG A 62 4.73 -21.36 -6.15
N THR A 63 3.78 -22.20 -6.55
CA THR A 63 2.34 -21.88 -6.46
C THR A 63 1.89 -21.69 -5.02
N ILE A 64 2.37 -22.53 -4.09
CA ILE A 64 2.07 -22.36 -2.66
C ILE A 64 2.60 -21.02 -2.15
N ALA A 65 3.82 -20.65 -2.55
CA ALA A 65 4.43 -19.40 -2.14
C ALA A 65 3.74 -18.17 -2.76
N GLU A 66 3.25 -18.26 -3.99
CA GLU A 66 2.44 -17.22 -4.63
C GLU A 66 1.15 -16.97 -3.85
N HIS A 67 0.37 -18.02 -3.56
CA HIS A 67 -0.85 -17.88 -2.76
C HIS A 67 -0.58 -17.31 -1.37
N ARG A 68 0.49 -17.76 -0.70
CA ARG A 68 0.87 -17.21 0.61
C ARG A 68 1.27 -15.74 0.50
N SER A 69 2.00 -15.36 -0.54
CA SER A 69 2.36 -13.96 -0.77
C SER A 69 1.12 -13.09 -0.93
N ASP A 70 0.12 -13.55 -1.68
CA ASP A 70 -1.13 -12.81 -1.90
C ASP A 70 -1.93 -12.65 -0.60
N GLU A 71 -2.08 -13.73 0.18
CA GLU A 71 -2.77 -13.70 1.48
C GLU A 71 -2.12 -12.72 2.45
N VAL A 72 -0.79 -12.81 2.62
CA VAL A 72 -0.04 -11.94 3.54
C VAL A 72 -0.01 -10.49 3.04
N LEU A 73 0.01 -10.27 1.72
CA LEU A 73 -0.06 -8.94 1.14
C LEU A 73 -1.40 -8.26 1.46
N LEU A 74 -2.51 -8.98 1.43
CA LEU A 74 -3.82 -8.46 1.85
C LEU A 74 -3.82 -8.08 3.34
N ASP A 75 -3.25 -8.93 4.19
CA ASP A 75 -3.10 -8.63 5.62
C ASP A 75 -2.19 -7.42 5.89
N LEU A 76 -1.14 -7.25 5.08
CA LEU A 76 -0.25 -6.10 5.13
C LEU A 76 -0.98 -4.81 4.78
N TYR A 77 -1.77 -4.79 3.69
CA TYR A 77 -2.60 -3.64 3.33
C TYR A 77 -3.56 -3.27 4.46
N ALA A 78 -4.35 -4.23 4.94
CA ALA A 78 -5.32 -3.99 6.00
C ALA A 78 -4.67 -3.46 7.29
N THR A 79 -3.49 -3.99 7.64
CA THR A 79 -2.73 -3.55 8.82
C THR A 79 -2.24 -2.11 8.65
N ILE A 80 -1.65 -1.77 7.50
CA ILE A 80 -1.13 -0.42 7.22
C ILE A 80 -2.27 0.61 7.19
N GLU A 81 -3.37 0.31 6.50
CA GLU A 81 -4.53 1.21 6.39
C GLU A 81 -5.13 1.51 7.76
N THR A 82 -5.24 0.49 8.63
CA THR A 82 -5.74 0.65 9.99
C THR A 82 -4.80 1.49 10.86
N ALA A 83 -3.48 1.31 10.70
CA ALA A 83 -2.48 1.99 11.50
C ALA A 83 -2.27 3.47 11.09
N LEU A 84 -2.61 3.83 9.85
CA LEU A 84 -2.39 5.17 9.29
C LEU A 84 -3.70 5.81 8.77
N PRO A 85 -4.71 6.01 9.64
CA PRO A 85 -6.01 6.53 9.21
C PRO A 85 -5.96 7.96 8.67
N SER A 86 -4.93 8.74 9.00
CA SER A 86 -4.70 10.07 8.41
C SER A 86 -4.33 10.00 6.92
N LEU A 87 -3.71 8.89 6.49
CA LEU A 87 -3.31 8.66 5.10
C LEU A 87 -4.38 7.90 4.32
N PHE A 88 -5.00 6.88 4.93
CA PHE A 88 -5.92 5.96 4.24
C PHE A 88 -7.39 6.19 4.58
N GLY A 89 -7.70 7.09 5.50
CA GLY A 89 -9.04 7.26 6.05
C GLY A 89 -9.31 6.31 7.20
N ALA A 90 -10.29 6.65 8.03
CA ALA A 90 -10.79 5.71 9.03
C ALA A 90 -11.54 4.55 8.35
N SER A 91 -11.72 3.43 9.06
CA SER A 91 -12.45 2.28 8.54
C SER A 91 -13.80 2.66 7.90
N GLY A 92 -13.97 2.33 6.62
CA GLY A 92 -15.17 2.63 5.84
C GLY A 92 -15.29 4.08 5.36
N GLN A 93 -14.24 4.89 5.50
CA GLN A 93 -14.20 6.29 5.07
C GLN A 93 -13.04 6.50 4.11
N HIS A 94 -13.25 7.34 3.09
CA HIS A 94 -12.16 7.77 2.23
C HIS A 94 -11.30 8.81 2.97
N PRO A 95 -9.98 8.88 2.69
CA PRO A 95 -9.15 9.94 3.24
C PRO A 95 -9.55 11.30 2.67
N ALA A 96 -9.27 12.37 3.41
CA ALA A 96 -9.67 13.73 3.04
C ALA A 96 -9.11 14.18 1.68
N TRP A 97 -7.95 13.66 1.27
CA TRP A 97 -7.36 13.96 -0.03
C TRP A 97 -8.08 13.28 -1.20
N ALA A 98 -8.90 12.25 -0.95
CA ALA A 98 -9.61 11.48 -1.97
C ALA A 98 -11.03 12.00 -2.27
N THR A 99 -11.46 13.12 -1.67
CA THR A 99 -12.75 13.72 -2.01
C THR A 99 -12.67 14.37 -3.39
N VAL A 100 -13.37 13.78 -4.36
CA VAL A 100 -13.63 14.38 -5.67
C VAL A 100 -14.36 15.70 -5.44
N THR A 101 -13.70 16.82 -5.72
CA THR A 101 -14.39 18.11 -5.82
C THR A 101 -15.24 18.03 -7.08
N THR A 102 -16.53 17.72 -6.96
CA THR A 102 -17.48 17.98 -8.05
C THR A 102 -17.49 19.48 -8.28
N ILE A 103 -16.86 19.92 -9.35
CA ILE A 103 -17.05 21.27 -9.87
C ILE A 103 -18.52 21.34 -10.27
N THR A 104 -19.33 21.97 -9.43
CA THR A 104 -20.70 22.35 -9.81
C THR A 104 -20.55 23.37 -10.92
N ASP A 105 -20.65 22.91 -12.16
CA ASP A 105 -20.84 23.79 -13.32
C ASP A 105 -22.23 24.44 -13.16
N SER A 106 -22.26 25.56 -12.44
CA SER A 106 -23.41 26.47 -12.41
C SER A 106 -23.32 27.33 -13.66
N GLY A 107 -23.56 26.72 -14.81
CA GLY A 107 -23.78 27.42 -16.07
C GLY A 107 -25.12 28.16 -16.02
N VAL A 108 -25.03 29.48 -15.96
CA VAL A 108 -26.09 30.45 -16.33
C VAL A 108 -26.04 30.67 -17.83
#